data_AF-A0A380EGM7-F1
#
_entry.id   AF-A0A380EGM7-F1
#
_cell.length_a   1.000
_cell.length_b   1.000
_cell.length_c   1.000
_cell.angle_alpha   90.00
_cell.angle_beta   90.00
_cell.angle_gamma   90.00
#
_symmetry.space_group_name_H-M   'P 1'
#
loop_
_entity.id
_entity.type
_entity.pdbx_description
1 polymer ?
#
loop_
_entity_poly.entity_id
_entity_poly.type
_entity_poly.pdbx_seq_one_letter_code
_entity_poly.pdbx_strand_id
1 'polypeptide(L)'
;MSSFQLLGIEKYKPHIAIITNIYSAHLDYHENLENYQNAKKQIYKNQTEEDYLICNYHQRQVIESEELKAKTLYFSTQQEVDGIYIKDGFIVYKGVRIINTEDLVLPGEHNLENILAAVLACILAGVPIKAIIDSLTTFSGIEHRLQYVGTNRTNKYYNDSKATNTLATQFALNSFNQPIIWLCGGLDRGNELTNSFLIWKMFARWLYSDKRKLSLLN
;
A
#
# COMPACT_ATOMS: atom_id res chain seq x y z
N MET A 1 9.67 1.85 -3.84
CA MET A 1 10.04 2.66 -5.03
C MET A 1 8.90 2.64 -6.03
N SER A 2 8.74 3.71 -6.82
CA SER A 2 7.75 3.74 -7.90
C SER A 2 8.24 2.97 -9.12
N SER A 3 7.33 2.54 -10.01
CA SER A 3 7.71 1.87 -11.26
C SER A 3 8.58 2.76 -12.15
N PHE A 4 8.34 4.07 -12.16
CA PHE A 4 9.14 5.06 -12.88
C PHE A 4 10.60 5.09 -12.41
N GLN A 5 10.84 5.08 -11.09
CA GLN A 5 12.20 5.06 -10.54
C GLN A 5 12.93 3.77 -10.89
N LEU A 6 12.19 2.65 -10.88
CA LEU A 6 12.74 1.33 -11.13
C LEU A 6 13.17 1.10 -12.58
N LEU A 7 12.54 1.77 -13.55
CA LEU A 7 12.98 1.73 -14.95
C LEU A 7 14.36 2.38 -15.17
N GLY A 8 14.76 3.31 -14.30
CA GLY A 8 16.03 4.05 -14.41
C GLY A 8 17.18 3.47 -13.60
N ILE A 9 17.03 2.30 -12.98
CA ILE A 9 18.10 1.74 -12.16
C ILE A 9 19.13 1.00 -13.01
N GLU A 10 20.41 1.26 -12.74
CA GLU A 10 21.51 0.49 -13.34
C GLU A 10 22.19 -0.40 -12.30
N LYS A 11 22.67 0.20 -11.20
CA LYS A 11 23.48 -0.49 -10.17
C LYS A 11 22.75 -0.72 -8.85
N TYR A 12 21.50 -0.24 -8.73
CA TYR A 12 20.75 -0.38 -7.48
C TYR A 12 20.53 -1.87 -7.17
N LYS A 13 21.00 -2.30 -6.00
CA LYS A 13 20.96 -3.68 -5.53
C LYS A 13 20.53 -3.69 -4.05
N PRO A 14 19.22 -3.76 -3.76
CA PRO A 14 18.76 -3.84 -2.38
C PRO A 14 19.07 -5.22 -1.80
N HIS A 15 19.54 -5.28 -0.56
CA HIS A 15 19.71 -6.57 0.12
C HIS A 15 18.35 -7.24 0.45
N ILE A 16 17.33 -6.43 0.77
CA ILE A 16 15.95 -6.89 0.98
C ILE A 16 15.06 -6.03 0.07
N ALA A 17 14.38 -6.67 -0.87
CA ALA A 17 13.37 -6.05 -1.74
C ALA A 17 11.97 -6.54 -1.34
N ILE A 18 10.97 -5.67 -1.46
CA ILE A 18 9.57 -6.01 -1.19
C ILE A 18 8.71 -5.60 -2.37
N ILE A 19 7.89 -6.52 -2.87
CA ILE A 19 6.78 -6.24 -3.78
C ILE A 19 5.50 -6.61 -3.05
N THR A 20 4.78 -5.60 -2.56
CA THR A 20 3.55 -5.82 -1.79
C THR A 20 2.44 -6.35 -2.69
N ASN A 21 2.05 -5.59 -3.71
CA ASN A 21 0.98 -5.97 -4.63
C ASN A 21 1.24 -5.36 -6.00
N ILE A 22 0.81 -6.06 -7.06
CA ILE A 22 0.76 -5.52 -8.41
C ILE A 22 -0.70 -5.51 -8.88
N TYR A 23 -1.32 -4.33 -8.82
CA TYR A 23 -2.62 -4.05 -9.44
C TYR A 23 -2.44 -3.09 -10.60
N SER A 24 -3.38 -3.09 -11.55
CA SER A 24 -3.41 -2.17 -12.68
C SER A 24 -3.36 -0.72 -12.18
N ALA A 25 -2.23 -0.07 -12.42
CA ALA A 25 -2.00 1.32 -12.09
C ALA A 25 -1.03 1.92 -13.12
N HIS A 26 -1.21 3.20 -13.44
CA HIS A 26 -0.34 3.95 -14.36
C HIS A 26 -0.27 3.41 -15.80
N LEU A 27 -1.38 2.85 -16.32
CA LEU A 27 -1.45 2.35 -17.71
C LEU A 27 -1.29 3.47 -18.75
N ASP A 28 -1.55 4.72 -18.38
CA ASP A 28 -1.26 5.93 -19.17
C ASP A 28 0.21 6.07 -19.56
N TYR A 29 1.12 5.58 -18.71
CA TYR A 29 2.56 5.63 -18.95
C TYR A 29 3.16 4.28 -19.36
N HIS A 30 2.68 3.19 -18.77
CA HIS A 30 3.22 1.85 -19.04
C HIS A 30 2.61 1.19 -20.28
N GLU A 31 1.59 1.81 -20.89
CA GLU A 31 0.80 1.31 -22.03
C GLU A 31 -0.06 0.09 -21.69
N ASN A 32 0.51 -0.93 -21.04
CA ASN A 32 -0.16 -2.16 -20.64
C ASN A 32 0.30 -2.65 -19.25
N LEU A 33 -0.43 -3.64 -18.71
CA LEU A 33 -0.18 -4.19 -17.37
C LEU A 33 1.15 -4.95 -17.28
N GLU A 34 1.56 -5.60 -18.36
CA GLU A 34 2.79 -6.39 -18.43
C GLU A 34 4.04 -5.50 -18.30
N ASN A 35 4.05 -4.36 -19.00
CA ASN A 35 5.10 -3.34 -18.86
C ASN A 35 5.18 -2.80 -17.43
N TYR A 36 4.04 -2.56 -16.78
CA TYR A 36 4.01 -2.11 -15.39
C TYR A 36 4.56 -3.18 -14.42
N GLN A 37 4.21 -4.45 -14.65
CA GLN A 37 4.76 -5.59 -13.90
C GLN A 37 6.28 -5.66 -14.09
N ASN A 38 6.76 -5.63 -15.33
CA ASN A 38 8.19 -5.68 -15.68
C ASN A 38 8.96 -4.50 -15.08
N ALA A 39 8.38 -3.31 -15.05
CA ALA A 39 8.97 -2.14 -14.40
C ALA A 39 9.15 -2.36 -12.88
N LYS A 40 8.18 -2.98 -12.19
CA LYS A 40 8.33 -3.30 -10.77
C LYS A 40 9.34 -4.41 -10.52
N LYS A 41 9.39 -5.42 -11.39
CA LYS A 41 10.33 -6.54 -11.31
C LYS A 41 11.80 -6.09 -11.36
N GLN A 42 12.08 -4.92 -11.95
CA GLN A 42 13.43 -4.36 -11.92
C GLN A 42 13.99 -4.23 -10.49
N ILE A 43 13.16 -4.11 -9.44
CA ILE A 43 13.63 -3.96 -8.05
C ILE A 43 14.58 -5.07 -7.59
N TYR A 44 14.45 -6.28 -8.14
CA TYR A 44 15.29 -7.43 -7.80
C TYR A 44 16.30 -7.78 -8.91
N LYS A 45 16.38 -7.02 -10.00
CA LYS A 45 17.22 -7.32 -11.18
C LYS A 45 18.69 -7.57 -10.84
N ASN A 46 19.25 -6.79 -9.92
CA ASN A 46 20.66 -6.88 -9.54
C ASN A 46 20.89 -7.74 -8.28
N GLN A 47 19.83 -8.31 -7.68
CA GLN A 47 19.96 -9.17 -6.51
C GLN A 47 20.64 -10.51 -6.86
N THR A 48 21.30 -11.10 -5.87
CA THR A 48 21.96 -12.41 -5.93
C THR A 48 21.33 -13.37 -4.92
N GLU A 49 21.77 -14.63 -4.89
CA GLU A 49 21.29 -15.68 -3.95
C GLU A 49 21.56 -15.35 -2.46
N GLU A 50 22.33 -14.29 -2.20
CA GLU A 50 22.60 -13.77 -0.87
C GLU A 50 21.54 -12.76 -0.41
N ASP A 51 20.75 -12.21 -1.34
CA ASP A 51 19.72 -11.21 -1.07
C ASP A 51 18.34 -11.84 -0.95
N TYR A 52 17.38 -11.04 -0.47
CA TYR A 52 16.00 -11.48 -0.24
C TYR A 52 14.99 -10.69 -1.08
N LEU A 53 14.02 -11.42 -1.64
CA LEU A 53 12.78 -10.85 -2.16
C LEU A 53 11.62 -11.28 -1.26
N ILE A 54 10.84 -10.31 -0.81
CA ILE A 54 9.57 -10.54 -0.09
C ILE A 54 8.41 -10.20 -1.02
N CYS A 55 7.48 -11.13 -1.22
CA CYS A 55 6.31 -10.88 -2.07
C CYS A 55 5.03 -11.58 -1.62
N ASN A 56 3.89 -11.09 -2.12
CA ASN A 56 2.58 -11.69 -1.82
C ASN A 56 2.46 -13.06 -2.47
N TYR A 57 2.18 -14.09 -1.68
CA TYR A 57 2.03 -15.46 -2.16
C TYR A 57 0.97 -15.61 -3.26
N HIS A 58 -0.14 -14.87 -3.16
CA HIS A 58 -1.24 -14.95 -4.13
C HIS A 58 -0.86 -14.38 -5.51
N GLN A 59 0.14 -13.50 -5.56
CA GLN A 59 0.61 -12.88 -6.81
C GLN A 59 1.97 -13.39 -7.27
N ARG A 60 2.47 -14.47 -6.66
CA ARG A 60 3.81 -15.01 -6.92
C ARG A 60 4.07 -15.33 -8.40
N GLN A 61 3.09 -15.89 -9.11
CA GLN A 61 3.19 -16.19 -10.54
C GLN A 61 3.40 -14.95 -11.42
N VAL A 62 2.88 -13.80 -10.97
CA VAL A 62 3.03 -12.52 -11.68
C VAL A 62 4.36 -11.89 -11.33
N ILE A 63 4.88 -12.10 -10.12
CA ILE A 63 6.08 -11.45 -9.60
C ILE A 63 7.34 -12.22 -9.99
N GLU A 64 7.31 -13.54 -9.91
CA GLU A 64 8.45 -14.39 -10.25
C GLU A 64 8.77 -14.30 -11.75
N SER A 65 10.06 -14.48 -12.06
CA SER A 65 10.59 -14.60 -13.41
C SER A 65 11.81 -15.50 -13.39
N GLU A 66 12.19 -16.03 -14.55
CA GLU A 66 13.40 -16.87 -14.69
C GLU A 66 14.70 -16.14 -14.30
N GLU A 67 14.67 -14.80 -14.32
CA GLU A 67 15.81 -13.95 -13.95
C GLU A 67 15.97 -13.75 -12.43
N LEU A 68 14.99 -14.20 -11.63
CA LEU A 68 14.99 -14.02 -10.19
C LEU A 68 16.05 -14.91 -9.51
N LYS A 69 17.07 -14.28 -8.92
CA LYS A 69 18.16 -14.98 -8.20
C LYS A 69 18.06 -14.90 -6.69
N ALA A 70 17.32 -13.91 -6.17
CA ALA A 70 17.20 -13.68 -4.74
C ALA A 70 16.50 -14.85 -4.04
N LYS A 71 16.78 -15.05 -2.75
CA LYS A 71 16.00 -15.93 -1.89
C LYS A 71 14.59 -15.33 -1.72
N THR A 72 13.60 -15.99 -2.29
CA THR A 72 12.22 -15.52 -2.23
C THR A 72 11.54 -16.05 -0.97
N LEU A 73 10.97 -15.14 -0.18
CA LEU A 73 10.10 -15.44 0.94
C LEU A 73 8.75 -14.79 0.72
N TYR A 74 7.68 -15.45 1.15
CA TYR A 74 6.34 -14.99 0.90
C TYR A 74 5.66 -14.43 2.14
N PHE A 75 4.66 -13.60 1.93
CA PHE A 75 3.64 -13.32 2.93
C PHE A 75 2.25 -13.75 2.48
N SER A 76 1.42 -14.21 3.42
CA SER A 76 0.02 -14.55 3.17
C SER A 76 -0.83 -14.38 4.43
N THR A 77 -2.03 -13.82 4.29
CA THR A 77 -3.04 -13.79 5.36
C THR A 77 -3.94 -15.02 5.39
N GLN A 78 -3.84 -15.90 4.38
CA GLN A 78 -4.82 -16.98 4.14
C GLN A 78 -4.25 -18.38 4.38
N GLN A 79 -2.94 -18.57 4.18
CA GLN A 79 -2.32 -19.88 4.28
C GLN A 79 -0.88 -19.81 4.76
N GLU A 80 -0.40 -20.95 5.26
CA GLU A 80 1.00 -21.16 5.58
C GLU A 80 1.86 -21.17 4.30
N VAL A 81 2.98 -20.46 4.34
CA VAL A 81 3.90 -20.25 3.21
C VAL A 81 5.35 -20.24 3.70
N ASP A 82 6.31 -20.45 2.79
CA ASP A 82 7.73 -20.26 3.10
C ASP A 82 8.04 -18.77 3.28
N GLY A 83 7.92 -18.32 4.52
CA GLY A 83 7.97 -16.91 4.89
C GLY A 83 7.11 -16.64 6.11
N ILE A 84 6.30 -15.58 6.05
CA ILE A 84 5.48 -15.10 7.16
C ILE A 84 3.99 -15.23 6.83
N TYR A 85 3.18 -15.63 7.79
CA TYR A 85 1.75 -15.83 7.54
C TYR A 85 0.89 -15.64 8.77
N ILE A 86 -0.43 -15.65 8.59
CA ILE A 86 -1.40 -15.68 9.69
C ILE A 86 -1.85 -17.12 9.93
N LYS A 87 -1.83 -17.53 11.21
CA LYS A 87 -2.35 -18.84 11.66
C LYS A 87 -2.93 -18.71 13.06
N ASP A 88 -4.16 -19.17 13.25
CA ASP A 88 -4.91 -19.11 14.51
C ASP A 88 -4.99 -17.70 15.13
N GLY A 89 -5.09 -16.66 14.31
CA GLY A 89 -5.10 -15.26 14.77
C GLY A 89 -3.72 -14.71 15.16
N PHE A 90 -2.62 -15.41 14.87
CA PHE A 90 -1.27 -14.93 15.13
C PHE A 90 -0.52 -14.67 13.83
N ILE A 91 0.34 -13.65 13.84
CA ILE A 91 1.44 -13.52 12.87
C ILE A 91 2.50 -14.56 13.22
N VAL A 92 2.88 -15.39 12.25
CA VAL A 92 3.79 -16.53 12.42
C VAL A 92 4.92 -16.47 11.40
N TYR A 93 6.16 -16.70 11.86
CA TYR A 93 7.33 -16.87 11.00
C TYR A 93 8.11 -18.12 11.44
N LYS A 94 8.39 -19.04 10.51
CA LYS A 94 9.07 -20.32 10.79
C LYS A 94 8.45 -21.10 11.96
N GLY A 95 7.12 -21.11 12.04
CA GLY A 95 6.37 -21.78 13.10
C GLY A 95 6.33 -21.06 14.46
N VAL A 96 7.03 -19.92 14.61
CA VAL A 96 7.03 -19.13 15.85
C VAL A 96 5.96 -18.04 15.77
N ARG A 97 5.06 -18.02 16.75
CA ARG A 97 4.05 -16.95 16.93
C ARG A 97 4.74 -15.68 17.41
N ILE A 98 4.53 -14.58 16.69
CA ILE A 98 5.13 -13.26 16.97
C ILE A 98 4.18 -12.40 17.81
N ILE A 99 2.96 -12.19 17.32
CA ILE A 99 1.94 -11.34 17.95
C ILE A 99 0.54 -11.78 17.52
N ASN A 100 -0.47 -11.59 18.37
CA ASN A 100 -1.88 -11.77 18.00
C ASN A 100 -2.33 -10.60 17.11
N THR A 101 -3.09 -10.88 16.06
CA THR A 101 -3.63 -9.86 15.16
C THR A 101 -4.59 -8.88 15.86
N GLU A 102 -5.22 -9.29 16.96
CA GLU A 102 -6.10 -8.44 17.77
C GLU A 102 -5.33 -7.37 18.55
N ASP A 103 -4.03 -7.55 18.79
CA ASP A 103 -3.17 -6.59 19.49
C ASP A 103 -2.61 -5.50 18.56
N LEU A 104 -2.89 -5.58 17.26
CA LEU A 104 -2.40 -4.64 16.26
C LEU A 104 -3.20 -3.33 16.28
N VAL A 105 -2.49 -2.19 16.24
CA VAL A 105 -3.15 -0.86 16.21
C VAL A 105 -3.84 -0.58 14.88
N LEU A 106 -3.32 -1.13 13.77
CA LEU A 106 -3.85 -0.89 12.43
C LEU A 106 -4.85 -1.99 12.04
N PRO A 107 -6.17 -1.72 12.06
CA PRO A 107 -7.16 -2.72 11.66
C PRO A 107 -7.22 -2.91 10.14
N GLY A 108 -7.64 -4.10 9.72
CA GLY A 108 -8.06 -4.41 8.34
C GLY A 108 -7.09 -5.30 7.55
N GLU A 109 -7.66 -6.18 6.72
CA GLU A 109 -6.94 -7.19 5.90
C GLU A 109 -5.81 -6.61 5.04
N HIS A 110 -6.04 -5.48 4.38
CA HIS A 110 -5.02 -4.82 3.56
C HIS A 110 -3.83 -4.29 4.39
N ASN A 111 -4.06 -3.91 5.64
CA ASN A 111 -2.99 -3.52 6.55
C ASN A 111 -2.23 -4.75 7.03
N LEU A 112 -2.90 -5.89 7.21
CA LEU A 112 -2.24 -7.14 7.58
C LEU A 112 -1.19 -7.56 6.54
N GLU A 113 -1.50 -7.51 5.24
CA GLU A 113 -0.50 -7.80 4.20
C GLU A 113 0.75 -6.90 4.31
N ASN A 114 0.54 -5.58 4.48
CA ASN A 114 1.64 -4.63 4.65
C ASN A 114 2.45 -4.88 5.93
N ILE A 115 1.76 -5.23 7.03
CA ILE A 115 2.37 -5.57 8.31
C ILE A 115 3.23 -6.82 8.15
N LEU A 116 2.69 -7.89 7.56
CA LEU A 116 3.42 -9.13 7.32
C LEU A 116 4.71 -8.88 6.53
N ALA A 117 4.61 -8.16 5.41
CA ALA A 117 5.77 -7.81 4.59
C ALA A 117 6.83 -7.00 5.36
N ALA A 118 6.40 -6.00 6.15
CA ALA A 118 7.29 -5.17 6.95
C ALA A 118 7.96 -5.96 8.10
N VAL A 119 7.19 -6.78 8.82
CA VAL A 119 7.69 -7.61 9.92
C VAL A 119 8.75 -8.58 9.41
N LEU A 120 8.49 -9.25 8.29
CA LEU A 120 9.46 -10.16 7.70
C LEU A 120 10.75 -9.43 7.30
N ALA A 121 10.64 -8.24 6.70
CA ALA A 121 11.81 -7.44 6.35
C ALA A 121 12.62 -7.03 7.59
N CYS A 122 11.96 -6.63 8.68
CA CYS A 122 12.63 -6.30 9.95
C CYS A 122 13.34 -7.52 10.55
N ILE A 123 12.71 -8.70 10.52
CA ILE A 123 13.32 -9.95 11.00
C ILE A 123 14.58 -10.28 10.20
N LEU A 124 14.51 -10.21 8.86
CA LEU A 124 15.66 -10.47 8.00
C LEU A 124 16.79 -9.45 8.19
N ALA A 125 16.44 -8.21 8.53
CA ALA A 125 17.40 -7.16 8.87
C ALA A 125 18.01 -7.32 10.29
N GLY A 126 17.59 -8.33 11.07
CA GLY A 126 18.11 -8.60 12.41
C GLY A 126 17.49 -7.73 13.51
N VAL A 127 16.34 -7.09 13.26
CA VAL A 127 15.65 -6.30 14.28
C VAL A 127 15.09 -7.23 15.38
N PRO A 128 15.31 -6.94 16.67
CA PRO A 128 14.76 -7.76 17.75
C PRO A 128 13.23 -7.84 17.70
N ILE A 129 12.67 -9.04 17.87
CA ILE A 129 11.22 -9.29 17.85
C ILE A 129 10.47 -8.36 18.80
N LYS A 130 11.01 -8.10 19.99
CA LYS A 130 10.42 -7.17 20.96
C LYS A 130 10.22 -5.76 20.37
N ALA A 131 11.22 -5.21 19.69
CA ALA A 131 11.14 -3.89 19.09
C ALA A 131 10.10 -3.83 17.95
N ILE A 132 9.95 -4.94 17.20
CA ILE A 132 8.90 -5.07 16.18
C ILE A 132 7.52 -5.03 16.84
N ILE A 133 7.30 -5.84 17.89
CA ILE A 133 6.03 -5.89 18.64
C ILE A 133 5.69 -4.52 19.23
N ASP A 134 6.66 -3.86 19.88
CA ASP A 134 6.47 -2.52 20.44
C ASP A 134 6.02 -1.55 19.33
N SER A 135 6.67 -1.58 18.17
CA SER A 135 6.25 -0.73 17.05
C SER A 135 4.85 -1.07 16.52
N LEU A 136 4.46 -2.33 16.43
CA LEU A 136 3.14 -2.74 15.92
C LEU A 136 1.99 -2.35 16.85
N THR A 137 2.28 -2.29 18.16
CA THR A 137 1.31 -1.96 19.21
C THR A 137 1.25 -0.46 19.53
N THR A 138 2.20 0.35 19.03
CA THR A 138 2.22 1.81 19.25
C THR A 138 2.19 2.65 17.98
N PHE A 139 2.13 2.03 16.79
CA PHE A 139 2.19 2.76 15.53
C PHE A 139 1.02 3.75 15.36
N SER A 140 1.33 5.04 15.23
CA SER A 140 0.32 6.11 15.17
C SER A 140 -0.11 6.50 13.75
N GLY A 141 0.28 5.74 12.72
CA GLY A 141 0.02 6.08 11.31
C GLY A 141 1.17 6.82 10.62
N ILE A 142 0.95 7.21 9.37
CA ILE A 142 1.90 7.97 8.54
C ILE A 142 1.37 9.40 8.40
N GLU A 143 2.24 10.41 8.57
CA GLU A 143 1.88 11.80 8.28
C GLU A 143 1.32 11.94 6.85
N HIS A 144 0.32 12.82 6.69
CA HIS A 144 -0.41 13.06 5.43
C HIS A 144 -1.29 11.91 4.88
N ARG A 145 -1.57 10.87 5.68
CA ARG A 145 -2.67 9.91 5.44
C ARG A 145 -3.73 10.05 6.53
N LEU A 146 -4.90 10.59 6.18
CA LEU A 146 -5.96 10.93 7.15
C LEU A 146 -5.43 11.67 8.39
N GLN A 147 -4.39 12.49 8.22
CA GLN A 147 -3.69 13.11 9.34
C GLN A 147 -4.59 14.19 9.93
N TYR A 148 -4.98 14.07 11.18
CA TYR A 148 -5.68 15.14 11.87
C TYR A 148 -4.79 16.38 11.97
N VAL A 149 -5.23 17.50 11.38
CA VAL A 149 -4.47 18.77 11.38
C VAL A 149 -5.08 19.84 12.29
N GLY A 150 -6.20 19.54 12.94
CA GLY A 150 -6.82 20.42 13.94
C GLY A 150 -8.33 20.45 13.87
N THR A 151 -8.93 21.30 14.71
CA THR A 151 -10.38 21.50 14.75
C THR A 151 -10.68 22.97 15.00
N ASN A 152 -11.78 23.45 14.44
CA ASN A 152 -12.43 24.66 14.93
C ASN A 152 -13.68 24.26 15.73
N ARG A 153 -14.52 25.23 16.11
CA ARG A 153 -15.71 24.96 16.94
C ARG A 153 -16.69 23.94 16.35
N THR A 154 -16.68 23.71 15.04
CA THR A 154 -17.70 22.89 14.35
C THR A 154 -17.12 21.74 13.52
N ASN A 155 -15.87 21.84 13.08
CA ASN A 155 -15.27 20.93 12.11
C ASN A 155 -13.91 20.40 12.58
N LYS A 156 -13.62 19.16 12.22
CA LYS A 156 -12.29 18.54 12.30
C LYS A 156 -11.67 18.54 10.90
N TYR A 157 -10.39 18.86 10.82
CA TYR A 157 -9.64 18.94 9.57
C TYR A 157 -8.68 17.76 9.48
N TYR A 158 -8.63 17.12 8.30
CA TYR A 158 -7.76 15.99 8.02
C TYR A 158 -6.98 16.25 6.73
N ASN A 159 -5.67 16.04 6.75
CA ASN A 159 -4.79 16.09 5.59
C ASN A 159 -4.58 14.67 5.04
N ASP A 160 -5.10 14.44 3.84
CA ASP A 160 -4.97 13.19 3.11
C ASP A 160 -4.36 13.40 1.72
N SER A 161 -3.42 14.34 1.61
CA SER A 161 -2.75 14.71 0.34
C SER A 161 -2.00 13.57 -0.35
N LYS A 162 -1.79 12.42 0.32
CA LYS A 162 -1.20 11.21 -0.27
C LYS A 162 -2.20 10.29 -0.96
N ALA A 163 -3.51 10.54 -0.87
CA ALA A 163 -4.52 9.81 -1.64
C ALA A 163 -4.53 10.27 -3.11
N THR A 164 -3.54 9.82 -3.88
CA THR A 164 -3.33 10.22 -5.29
C THR A 164 -4.01 9.29 -6.30
N ASN A 165 -4.80 8.31 -5.83
CA ASN A 165 -5.58 7.40 -6.68
C ASN A 165 -6.96 7.15 -6.06
N THR A 166 -7.91 6.68 -6.88
CA THR A 166 -9.32 6.46 -6.51
C THR A 166 -9.48 5.50 -5.33
N LEU A 167 -8.67 4.44 -5.29
CA LEU A 167 -8.71 3.44 -4.22
C LEU A 167 -8.29 4.04 -2.87
N ALA A 168 -7.18 4.78 -2.83
CA ALA A 168 -6.71 5.46 -1.62
C ALA A 168 -7.74 6.46 -1.09
N THR A 169 -8.34 7.24 -1.99
CA THR A 169 -9.43 8.17 -1.66
C THR A 169 -10.65 7.45 -1.11
N GLN A 170 -11.03 6.30 -1.68
CA GLN A 170 -12.18 5.53 -1.20
C GLN A 170 -11.96 5.01 0.23
N PHE A 171 -10.76 4.51 0.54
CA PHE A 171 -10.40 4.12 1.90
C PHE A 171 -10.48 5.30 2.87
N ALA A 172 -9.98 6.47 2.46
CA ALA A 172 -10.03 7.67 3.27
C ALA A 172 -11.45 8.10 3.61
N LEU A 173 -12.33 8.17 2.61
CA LEU A 173 -13.73 8.56 2.81
C LEU A 173 -14.52 7.53 3.63
N ASN A 174 -14.25 6.24 3.46
CA ASN A 174 -14.89 5.17 4.24
C ASN A 174 -14.46 5.15 5.70
N SER A 175 -13.37 5.82 6.07
CA SER A 175 -12.87 5.87 7.45
C SER A 175 -13.68 6.81 8.35
N PHE A 176 -14.65 7.56 7.81
CA PHE A 176 -15.48 8.49 8.57
C PHE A 176 -16.96 8.08 8.63
N ASN A 177 -17.48 8.06 9.86
CA ASN A 177 -18.91 7.79 10.14
C ASN A 177 -19.78 9.06 10.16
N GLN A 178 -19.18 10.23 9.93
CA GLN A 178 -19.85 11.54 9.94
C GLN A 178 -19.84 12.17 8.54
N PRO A 179 -20.68 13.18 8.25
CA PRO A 179 -20.66 13.91 6.98
C PRO A 179 -19.29 14.54 6.70
N ILE A 180 -18.87 14.54 5.42
CA ILE A 180 -17.54 14.99 5.01
C ILE A 180 -17.66 16.15 4.02
N ILE A 181 -16.91 17.23 4.29
CA ILE A 181 -16.61 18.24 3.26
C ILE A 181 -15.29 17.82 2.63
N TRP A 182 -15.35 17.29 1.41
CA TRP A 182 -14.19 16.76 0.71
C TRP A 182 -13.65 17.77 -0.30
N LEU A 183 -12.36 18.06 -0.19
CA LEU A 183 -11.61 18.87 -1.15
C LEU A 183 -10.91 17.92 -2.11
N CYS A 184 -11.36 17.90 -3.36
CA CYS A 184 -10.83 17.03 -4.41
C CYS A 184 -10.50 17.82 -5.68
N GLY A 185 -9.51 17.32 -6.42
CA GLY A 185 -8.96 17.93 -7.62
C GLY A 185 -7.53 17.45 -7.87
N GLY A 186 -7.09 17.48 -9.13
CA GLY A 186 -5.75 17.00 -9.50
C GLY A 186 -5.60 16.83 -11.02
N LEU A 187 -4.48 16.24 -11.44
CA LEU A 187 -4.21 15.94 -12.83
C LEU A 187 -5.18 14.84 -13.33
N ASP A 188 -5.94 15.13 -14.38
CA ASP A 188 -6.81 14.16 -15.03
C ASP A 188 -5.95 13.09 -15.74
N ARG A 189 -6.09 11.84 -15.31
CA ARG A 189 -5.35 10.68 -15.84
C ARG A 189 -6.27 9.71 -16.58
N GLY A 190 -7.46 10.13 -17.00
CA GLY A 190 -8.39 9.29 -17.77
C GLY A 190 -9.09 8.20 -16.95
N ASN A 191 -9.00 8.24 -15.62
CA ASN A 191 -9.78 7.38 -14.75
C ASN A 191 -11.17 8.00 -14.56
N GLU A 192 -12.22 7.35 -15.05
CA GLU A 192 -13.57 7.75 -14.72
C GLU A 192 -13.81 7.61 -13.21
N LEU A 193 -14.33 8.65 -12.58
CA LEU A 193 -14.93 8.58 -11.26
C LEU A 193 -16.35 8.01 -11.40
N THR A 194 -16.48 6.77 -11.90
CA THR A 194 -17.80 6.19 -12.17
C THR A 194 -18.47 5.73 -10.86
N ASN A 195 -19.40 6.58 -10.41
CA ASN A 195 -20.69 6.36 -9.73
C ASN A 195 -20.89 5.20 -8.74
N SER A 196 -21.34 5.55 -7.52
CA SER A 196 -22.64 5.17 -6.90
C SER A 196 -22.62 5.26 -5.37
N PHE A 197 -21.45 5.17 -4.73
CA PHE A 197 -21.31 5.25 -3.26
C PHE A 197 -20.90 6.64 -2.74
N LEU A 198 -20.29 7.48 -3.59
CA LEU A 198 -19.75 8.80 -3.21
C LEU A 198 -20.85 9.84 -2.85
N ILE A 199 -22.09 9.63 -3.30
CA ILE A 199 -23.09 10.71 -3.35
C ILE A 199 -23.73 10.99 -1.97
N TRP A 200 -23.77 10.02 -1.05
CA TRP A 200 -24.59 10.15 0.17
C TRP A 200 -23.93 10.89 1.35
N LYS A 201 -22.64 11.27 1.27
CA LYS A 201 -21.92 11.90 2.39
C LYS A 201 -21.22 13.23 2.06
N MET A 202 -21.39 13.75 0.84
CA MET A 202 -20.49 14.76 0.28
C MET A 202 -21.17 16.10 -0.01
N PHE A 203 -20.63 17.17 0.57
CA PHE A 203 -20.61 18.49 -0.07
C PHE A 203 -19.23 18.68 -0.69
N ALA A 204 -19.08 18.31 -1.97
CA ALA A 204 -17.83 18.47 -2.70
C ALA A 204 -17.67 19.92 -3.17
N ARG A 205 -16.51 20.53 -2.93
CA ARG A 205 -16.14 21.82 -3.55
C ARG A 205 -14.89 21.61 -4.40
N TRP A 206 -15.08 21.60 -5.70
CA TRP A 206 -14.02 21.40 -6.69
C TRP A 206 -13.22 22.69 -6.90
N LEU A 207 -11.89 22.59 -6.85
CA LEU A 207 -10.98 23.65 -7.27
C LEU A 207 -10.29 23.19 -8.56
N TYR A 208 -10.79 23.63 -9.71
CA TYR A 208 -10.12 23.44 -10.99
C TYR A 208 -9.19 24.63 -11.28
N SER A 209 -7.96 24.34 -11.73
CA SER A 209 -7.09 25.31 -12.38
C SER A 209 -6.98 25.04 -13.88
N ASP A 210 -8.09 24.87 -14.58
CA ASP A 210 -8.12 25.14 -16.02
C ASP A 210 -9.55 25.34 -16.53
N LYS A 211 -9.71 26.27 -17.46
CA LYS A 211 -10.98 26.79 -17.97
C LYS A 211 -11.73 25.75 -18.82
N ARG A 212 -12.46 24.82 -18.22
CA ARG A 212 -13.58 24.14 -18.90
C ARG A 212 -14.78 24.01 -17.98
N LYS A 213 -15.88 24.65 -18.39
CA LYS A 213 -17.22 24.59 -17.77
C LYS A 213 -17.63 23.12 -17.61
N LEU A 214 -18.24 22.76 -16.48
CA LEU A 214 -19.31 21.77 -16.42
C LEU A 214 -20.15 21.96 -15.14
N SER A 215 -21.46 21.79 -15.33
CA SER A 215 -22.57 22.09 -14.44
C SER A 215 -22.76 21.04 -13.34
N LEU A 216 -23.06 21.50 -12.13
CA LEU A 216 -23.67 20.67 -11.09
C LEU A 216 -25.10 20.30 -11.53
N LEU A 217 -25.42 19.01 -11.54
CA LEU A 217 -26.81 18.56 -11.41
C LEU A 217 -27.20 18.75 -9.94
N ASN A 218 -28.31 19.46 -9.74
CA ASN A 218 -28.94 19.72 -8.44
C ASN A 218 -29.31 18.44 -7.70
#